data_AF-A0A841P4G8-F1
#
_entry.id   AF-A0A841P4G8-F1
#
_cell.length_a   1.000
_cell.length_b   1.000
_cell.length_c   1.000
_cell.angle_alpha   90.00
_cell.angle_beta   90.00
_cell.angle_gamma   90.00
#
_symmetry.space_group_name_H-M   'P 1'
#
loop_
_entity.id
_entity.type
_entity.pdbx_description
1 polymer ?
#
loop_
_entity_poly.entity_id
_entity_poly.type
_entity_poly.pdbx_seq_one_letter_code
_entity_poly.pdbx_strand_id
1 'polypeptide(L)'
;MRQRVVITGMGGICGLGTNAPAIWNEMRAGRSAIGPITSPQLHDLKIKVGCEIKTLPDHGIDRKQLVSMDRFSLLAVIAAREAMQQAGLASDEATTYRMGTVVGVGVCGWEAIEENYRAILIEGKNRAGIFTVPKVMPSAASGQVSMNLGLRGPVFGVTSACSSSNHAIASAVDQIRLGRADVMVAGGTDAPLVWGILKGWEALRVLAPDTCRPFSADRQGLSLGEGAGMAVLESYEHAMARGATILAEIAGAGLSADASDIVAPTIEGPTAAMRACLADAGFNPEDVDYLNAHGTGTKANDQIETAAIKRVFGDHAYKLSVSSTKSMHAHCLGASGALEMIACVMAIREGIVPPTANFREADPDCDLDITPNVARERKVRTAISNGFAFGGTNAVLAFKAV
;
A
#
# COMPACT_ATOMS: atom_id res chain seq x y z
N MET A 1 -15.21 -23.75 11.46
CA MET A 1 -14.08 -23.65 10.51
C MET A 1 -13.79 -22.18 10.28
N ARG A 2 -12.52 -21.81 10.08
CA ARG A 2 -12.13 -20.42 9.77
C ARG A 2 -12.61 -20.07 8.35
N GLN A 3 -13.36 -18.99 8.18
CA GLN A 3 -13.82 -18.55 6.86
C GLN A 3 -12.61 -18.16 5.99
N ARG A 4 -12.58 -18.67 4.76
CA ARG A 4 -11.60 -18.28 3.75
C ARG A 4 -11.97 -16.92 3.18
N VAL A 5 -10.98 -16.07 2.91
CA VAL A 5 -11.19 -14.72 2.39
C VAL A 5 -10.46 -14.58 1.07
N VAL A 6 -11.18 -14.18 0.02
CA VAL A 6 -10.66 -14.08 -1.34
C VAL A 6 -10.74 -12.67 -1.88
N ILE A 7 -9.89 -12.36 -2.84
CA ILE A 7 -9.89 -11.10 -3.59
C ILE A 7 -10.66 -11.33 -4.88
N THR A 8 -11.74 -10.58 -5.10
CA THR A 8 -12.57 -10.67 -6.32
C THR A 8 -12.41 -9.46 -7.23
N GLY A 9 -11.85 -8.37 -6.71
CA GLY A 9 -11.51 -7.18 -7.47
C GLY A 9 -10.35 -6.41 -6.84
N MET A 10 -9.59 -5.72 -7.65
CA MET A 10 -8.52 -4.82 -7.27
C MET A 10 -8.57 -3.54 -8.10
N GLY A 11 -8.14 -2.44 -7.51
CA GLY A 11 -7.98 -1.17 -8.19
C GLY A 11 -6.79 -0.41 -7.63
N GLY A 12 -6.26 0.53 -8.41
CA GLY A 12 -5.08 1.26 -8.00
C GLY A 12 -4.83 2.52 -8.82
N ILE A 13 -4.20 3.51 -8.18
CA ILE A 13 -3.76 4.75 -8.81
C ILE A 13 -2.45 5.21 -8.16
N CYS A 14 -1.40 5.43 -8.94
CA CYS A 14 -0.13 6.03 -8.52
C CYS A 14 0.60 6.62 -9.74
N GLY A 15 1.83 7.11 -9.57
CA GLY A 15 2.59 7.67 -10.69
C GLY A 15 2.89 6.70 -11.84
N LEU A 16 2.80 5.37 -11.62
CA LEU A 16 2.93 4.37 -12.69
C LEU A 16 1.67 4.28 -13.57
N GLY A 17 0.49 4.54 -13.03
CA GLY A 17 -0.75 4.33 -13.76
C GLY A 17 -1.99 4.64 -12.95
N THR A 18 -3.10 4.83 -13.64
CA THR A 18 -4.38 5.26 -13.06
C THR A 18 -5.41 4.13 -12.92
N ASN A 19 -4.96 2.89 -13.10
CA ASN A 19 -5.72 1.66 -12.84
C ASN A 19 -4.74 0.51 -12.54
N ALA A 20 -5.22 -0.56 -11.89
CA ALA A 20 -4.40 -1.70 -11.50
C ALA A 20 -3.70 -2.42 -12.69
N PRO A 21 -4.36 -2.66 -13.84
CA PRO A 21 -3.68 -3.22 -15.02
C PRO A 21 -2.53 -2.36 -15.54
N ALA A 22 -2.70 -1.04 -15.61
CA ALA A 22 -1.65 -0.12 -16.04
C ALA A 22 -0.46 -0.13 -15.07
N ILE A 23 -0.73 -0.06 -13.76
CA ILE A 23 0.30 -0.15 -12.73
C ILE A 23 1.09 -1.45 -12.86
N TRP A 24 0.40 -2.59 -13.00
CA TRP A 24 1.05 -3.89 -13.19
C TRP A 24 1.92 -3.94 -14.46
N ASN A 25 1.42 -3.42 -15.59
CA ASN A 25 2.17 -3.39 -16.85
C ASN A 25 3.49 -2.62 -16.72
N GLU A 26 3.49 -1.51 -15.98
CA GLU A 26 4.71 -0.75 -15.69
C GLU A 26 5.64 -1.50 -14.72
N MET A 27 5.08 -2.08 -13.65
CA MET A 27 5.84 -2.89 -12.69
C MET A 27 6.55 -4.05 -13.39
N ARG A 28 5.83 -4.82 -14.20
CA ARG A 28 6.39 -5.94 -14.98
C ARG A 28 7.49 -5.49 -15.93
N ALA A 29 7.39 -4.27 -16.47
CA ALA A 29 8.39 -3.74 -17.39
C ALA A 29 9.62 -3.13 -16.70
N GLY A 30 9.63 -3.03 -15.36
CA GLY A 30 10.73 -2.39 -14.64
C GLY A 30 10.82 -0.88 -14.83
N ARG A 31 9.71 -0.21 -15.23
CA ARG A 31 9.71 1.23 -15.52
C ARG A 31 9.46 2.02 -14.25
N SER A 32 10.36 2.96 -13.94
CA SER A 32 10.22 3.84 -12.78
C SER A 32 9.45 5.11 -13.16
N ALA A 33 8.46 5.48 -12.33
CA ALA A 33 7.73 6.74 -12.43
C ALA A 33 8.36 7.86 -11.57
N ILE A 34 9.48 7.57 -10.90
CA ILE A 34 10.17 8.54 -10.05
C ILE A 34 10.80 9.62 -10.92
N GLY A 35 10.44 10.87 -10.67
CA GLY A 35 10.91 12.01 -11.43
C GLY A 35 10.60 13.34 -10.74
N PRO A 36 10.75 14.48 -11.44
CA PRO A 36 10.48 15.79 -10.87
C PRO A 36 9.06 15.91 -10.33
N ILE A 37 8.90 16.42 -9.11
CA ILE A 37 7.61 16.78 -8.53
C ILE A 37 7.19 18.12 -9.13
N THR A 38 6.00 18.16 -9.72
CA THR A 38 5.44 19.32 -10.43
C THR A 38 4.21 19.94 -9.75
N SER A 39 3.77 19.37 -8.63
CA SER A 39 2.69 19.89 -7.79
C SER A 39 2.93 21.36 -7.41
N PRO A 40 1.87 22.18 -7.27
CA PRO A 40 2.02 23.63 -7.14
C PRO A 40 2.78 24.09 -5.87
N GLN A 41 3.60 25.13 -6.05
CA GLN A 41 4.30 25.93 -5.02
C GLN A 41 5.06 25.16 -3.93
N LEU A 42 5.98 24.29 -4.34
CA LEU A 42 6.98 23.70 -3.45
C LEU A 42 8.23 24.60 -3.34
N HIS A 43 8.15 25.61 -2.46
CA HIS A 43 9.25 26.55 -2.23
C HIS A 43 10.37 25.94 -1.38
N ASP A 44 11.62 26.30 -1.69
CA ASP A 44 12.82 26.00 -0.91
C ASP A 44 13.11 24.52 -0.60
N LEU A 45 12.48 23.56 -1.27
CA LEU A 45 12.83 22.13 -1.15
C LEU A 45 14.20 21.83 -1.79
N LYS A 46 15.03 21.06 -1.07
CA LYS A 46 16.25 20.42 -1.57
C LYS A 46 15.93 19.20 -2.41
N ILE A 47 14.97 18.37 -2.00
CA ILE A 47 14.55 17.16 -2.69
C ILE A 47 13.31 17.48 -3.51
N LYS A 48 13.44 17.38 -4.83
CA LYS A 48 12.38 17.72 -5.79
C LYS A 48 11.97 16.53 -6.66
N VAL A 49 12.25 15.33 -6.18
CA VAL A 49 12.01 14.09 -6.90
C VAL A 49 11.06 13.20 -6.10
N GLY A 50 10.10 12.59 -6.78
CA GLY A 50 9.08 11.72 -6.22
C GLY A 50 8.25 11.04 -7.31
N CYS A 51 7.25 10.28 -6.90
CA CYS A 51 6.30 9.59 -7.78
C CYS A 51 4.93 10.28 -7.69
N GLU A 52 4.75 11.32 -8.49
CA GLU A 52 3.53 12.13 -8.56
C GLU A 52 2.51 11.54 -9.54
N ILE A 53 1.23 11.57 -9.18
CA ILE A 53 0.13 11.33 -10.12
C ILE A 53 -0.09 12.62 -10.92
N LYS A 54 0.56 12.70 -12.09
CA LYS A 54 0.55 13.89 -12.96
C LYS A 54 -0.84 14.25 -13.50
N THR A 55 -1.66 13.25 -13.77
CA THR A 55 -3.00 13.47 -14.33
C THR A 55 -3.96 12.44 -13.76
N LEU A 56 -5.04 12.92 -13.16
CA LEU A 56 -6.12 12.07 -12.70
C LEU A 56 -6.95 11.57 -13.89
N PRO A 57 -7.47 10.34 -13.85
CA PRO A 57 -8.42 9.88 -14.85
C PRO A 57 -9.74 10.67 -14.74
N ASP A 58 -10.56 10.64 -15.79
CA ASP A 58 -11.96 11.05 -15.63
C ASP A 58 -12.64 10.07 -14.65
N HIS A 59 -12.97 10.59 -13.47
CA HIS A 59 -13.50 9.80 -12.38
C HIS A 59 -15.01 9.93 -12.22
N GLY A 60 -15.68 10.83 -12.98
CA GLY A 60 -17.13 11.01 -12.92
C GLY A 60 -17.68 11.26 -11.51
N ILE A 61 -16.93 11.96 -10.65
CA ILE A 61 -17.37 12.34 -9.29
C ILE A 61 -17.87 13.77 -9.35
N ASP A 62 -19.12 14.00 -8.90
CA ASP A 62 -19.73 15.31 -8.94
C ASP A 62 -18.98 16.32 -8.04
N ARG A 63 -18.92 17.58 -8.47
CA ARG A 63 -18.27 18.67 -7.74
C ARG A 63 -18.75 18.81 -6.29
N LYS A 64 -20.02 18.52 -6.00
CA LYS A 64 -20.61 18.53 -4.66
C LYS A 64 -20.06 17.43 -3.76
N GLN A 65 -19.57 16.32 -4.31
CA GLN A 65 -18.89 15.29 -3.53
C GLN A 65 -17.43 15.69 -3.27
N LEU A 66 -16.74 16.18 -4.31
CA LEU A 66 -15.33 16.59 -4.25
C LEU A 66 -15.03 17.66 -3.19
N VAL A 67 -15.95 18.59 -2.95
CA VAL A 67 -15.76 19.67 -1.95
C VAL A 67 -15.53 19.15 -0.53
N SER A 68 -15.95 17.91 -0.23
CA SER A 68 -15.76 17.26 1.07
C SER A 68 -14.56 16.32 1.12
N MET A 69 -13.83 16.17 0.01
CA MET A 69 -12.69 15.27 -0.11
C MET A 69 -11.38 16.06 -0.10
N ASP A 70 -10.38 15.51 0.56
CA ASP A 70 -8.99 15.82 0.32
C ASP A 70 -8.42 14.85 -0.74
N ARG A 71 -7.24 15.15 -1.31
CA ARG A 71 -6.68 14.35 -2.42
C ARG A 71 -6.56 12.86 -2.10
N PHE A 72 -6.08 12.48 -0.92
CA PHE A 72 -5.96 11.07 -0.53
C PHE A 72 -7.33 10.34 -0.52
N SER A 73 -8.41 11.03 -0.12
CA SER A 73 -9.77 10.46 -0.14
C SER A 73 -10.29 10.30 -1.57
N LEU A 74 -10.00 11.24 -2.46
CA LEU A 74 -10.34 11.13 -3.88
C LEU A 74 -9.65 9.93 -4.53
N LEU A 75 -8.34 9.77 -4.31
CA LEU A 75 -7.57 8.63 -4.83
C LEU A 75 -8.14 7.29 -4.34
N ALA A 76 -8.51 7.21 -3.05
CA ALA A 76 -9.17 6.03 -2.48
C ALA A 76 -10.50 5.70 -3.18
N VAL A 77 -11.35 6.70 -3.43
CA VAL A 77 -12.63 6.50 -4.13
C VAL A 77 -12.43 6.01 -5.56
N ILE A 78 -11.45 6.56 -6.29
CA ILE A 78 -11.13 6.14 -7.66
C ILE A 78 -10.71 4.66 -7.68
N ALA A 79 -9.74 4.28 -6.84
CA ALA A 79 -9.27 2.90 -6.76
C ALA A 79 -10.36 1.94 -6.27
N ALA A 80 -11.21 2.36 -5.33
CA ALA A 80 -12.31 1.54 -4.82
C ALA A 80 -13.41 1.29 -5.88
N ARG A 81 -13.73 2.31 -6.70
CA ARG A 81 -14.66 2.15 -7.83
C ARG A 81 -14.15 1.13 -8.84
N GLU A 82 -12.87 1.21 -9.20
CA GLU A 82 -12.24 0.23 -10.10
C GLU A 82 -12.32 -1.18 -9.51
N ALA A 83 -11.95 -1.35 -8.23
CA ALA A 83 -11.98 -2.65 -7.57
C ALA A 83 -13.39 -3.24 -7.52
N MET A 84 -14.41 -2.44 -7.17
CA MET A 84 -15.82 -2.85 -7.16
C MET A 84 -16.34 -3.22 -8.54
N GLN A 85 -15.95 -2.44 -9.56
CA GLN A 85 -16.30 -2.73 -10.94
C GLN A 85 -15.70 -4.07 -11.39
N GLN A 86 -14.42 -4.32 -11.09
CA GLN A 86 -13.77 -5.59 -11.42
C GLN A 86 -14.41 -6.77 -10.67
N ALA A 87 -14.82 -6.58 -9.41
CA ALA A 87 -15.52 -7.60 -8.64
C ALA A 87 -16.92 -7.91 -9.17
N GLY A 88 -17.51 -7.02 -9.98
CA GLY A 88 -18.89 -7.14 -10.46
C GLY A 88 -19.91 -7.04 -9.32
N LEU A 89 -19.64 -6.19 -8.32
CA LEU A 89 -20.52 -5.95 -7.18
C LEU A 89 -21.09 -4.54 -7.19
N ALA A 90 -22.33 -4.43 -6.72
CA ALA A 90 -22.98 -3.19 -6.36
C ALA A 90 -23.76 -3.43 -5.07
N SER A 91 -23.77 -2.47 -4.15
CA SER A 91 -24.58 -2.59 -2.93
C SER A 91 -26.04 -2.27 -3.23
N ASP A 92 -26.95 -2.98 -2.58
CA ASP A 92 -28.38 -2.68 -2.55
C ASP A 92 -28.91 -2.66 -1.09
N GLU A 93 -30.21 -2.45 -0.91
CA GLU A 93 -30.84 -2.39 0.41
C GLU A 93 -30.66 -3.68 1.23
N ALA A 94 -30.56 -4.84 0.57
CA ALA A 94 -30.42 -6.14 1.22
C ALA A 94 -28.98 -6.45 1.63
N THR A 95 -28.01 -5.99 0.85
CA THR A 95 -26.58 -6.33 1.00
C THR A 95 -25.76 -5.25 1.70
N THR A 96 -26.18 -3.98 1.64
CA THR A 96 -25.36 -2.82 2.08
C THR A 96 -24.81 -2.94 3.51
N TYR A 97 -25.56 -3.51 4.46
CA TYR A 97 -25.11 -3.68 5.85
C TYR A 97 -24.12 -4.83 6.05
N ARG A 98 -23.95 -5.68 5.04
CA ARG A 98 -22.95 -6.75 4.99
C ARG A 98 -21.71 -6.37 4.18
N MET A 99 -21.69 -5.15 3.64
CA MET A 99 -20.57 -4.62 2.87
C MET A 99 -19.95 -3.44 3.60
N GLY A 100 -18.66 -3.53 3.89
CA GLY A 100 -17.93 -2.52 4.67
C GLY A 100 -16.72 -1.93 3.95
N THR A 101 -16.00 -1.06 4.66
CA THR A 101 -14.78 -0.43 4.17
C THR A 101 -13.76 -0.27 5.28
N VAL A 102 -12.49 -0.59 5.00
CA VAL A 102 -11.36 -0.26 5.87
C VAL A 102 -10.22 0.29 5.05
N VAL A 103 -9.85 1.55 5.26
CA VAL A 103 -8.76 2.19 4.51
C VAL A 103 -7.62 2.58 5.43
N GLY A 104 -6.42 2.15 5.06
CA GLY A 104 -5.16 2.53 5.70
C GLY A 104 -4.67 3.89 5.22
N VAL A 105 -4.28 4.76 6.15
CA VAL A 105 -3.75 6.10 5.87
C VAL A 105 -2.53 6.38 6.74
N GLY A 106 -1.45 6.89 6.16
CA GLY A 106 -0.21 7.17 6.87
C GLY A 106 -0.17 8.58 7.44
N VAL A 107 -0.47 9.60 6.63
CA VAL A 107 -0.30 11.02 7.03
C VAL A 107 -1.62 11.79 7.18
N CYS A 108 -2.73 11.32 6.61
CA CYS A 108 -4.06 11.98 6.60
C CYS A 108 -4.12 13.21 5.66
N GLY A 109 -5.15 14.04 5.79
CA GLY A 109 -5.47 15.09 4.82
C GLY A 109 -4.63 16.37 4.94
N TRP A 110 -3.34 16.29 4.67
CA TRP A 110 -2.42 17.41 4.89
C TRP A 110 -2.60 18.58 3.92
N GLU A 111 -3.11 18.35 2.71
CA GLU A 111 -3.41 19.44 1.77
C GLU A 111 -4.46 20.38 2.39
N ALA A 112 -5.58 19.83 2.88
CA ALA A 112 -6.59 20.59 3.61
C ALA A 112 -6.07 21.28 4.89
N ILE A 113 -5.12 20.69 5.62
CA ILE A 113 -4.49 21.34 6.79
C ILE A 113 -3.69 22.55 6.35
N GLU A 114 -2.85 22.39 5.32
CA GLU A 114 -1.95 23.44 4.84
C GLU A 114 -2.71 24.60 4.22
N GLU A 115 -3.73 24.32 3.40
CA GLU A 115 -4.67 25.32 2.87
C GLU A 115 -5.35 26.10 4.00
N ASN A 116 -5.80 25.41 5.05
CA ASN A 116 -6.47 26.04 6.18
C ASN A 116 -5.54 26.96 6.98
N TYR A 117 -4.31 26.52 7.27
CA TYR A 117 -3.34 27.35 7.97
C TYR A 117 -2.91 28.56 7.13
N ARG A 118 -2.70 28.40 5.83
CA ARG A 118 -2.42 29.52 4.92
C ARG A 118 -3.56 30.54 4.93
N ALA A 119 -4.80 30.07 4.81
CA ALA A 119 -5.98 30.91 4.83
C ALA A 119 -6.10 31.75 6.12
N ILE A 120 -5.85 31.15 7.29
CA ILE A 120 -6.02 31.83 8.57
C ILE A 120 -4.81 32.71 8.92
N LEU A 121 -3.60 32.15 8.85
CA LEU A 121 -2.38 32.78 9.38
C LEU A 121 -1.70 33.74 8.40
N ILE A 122 -1.86 33.51 7.08
CA ILE A 122 -1.18 34.31 6.05
C ILE A 122 -2.19 35.23 5.35
N GLU A 123 -3.36 34.71 4.96
CA GLU A 123 -4.38 35.49 4.24
C GLU A 123 -5.33 36.27 5.16
N GLY A 124 -5.29 36.03 6.47
CA GLY A 124 -6.11 36.73 7.46
C GLY A 124 -7.59 36.41 7.41
N LYS A 125 -7.99 35.22 6.91
CA LYS A 125 -9.40 34.80 6.92
C LYS A 125 -9.85 34.50 8.34
N ASN A 126 -11.00 35.07 8.72
CA ASN A 126 -11.58 34.90 10.07
C ASN A 126 -12.25 33.53 10.30
N ARG A 127 -12.33 32.65 9.30
CA ARG A 127 -13.01 31.34 9.40
C ARG A 127 -12.28 30.27 8.59
N ALA A 128 -12.21 29.07 9.16
CA ALA A 128 -11.81 27.85 8.46
C ALA A 128 -12.88 27.40 7.45
N GLY A 129 -12.46 26.57 6.49
CA GLY A 129 -13.38 25.89 5.58
C GLY A 129 -14.30 24.92 6.33
N ILE A 130 -15.59 24.89 5.99
CA ILE A 130 -16.58 24.04 6.67
C ILE A 130 -16.26 22.55 6.61
N PHE A 131 -15.53 22.10 5.58
CA PHE A 131 -15.13 20.71 5.39
C PHE A 131 -13.69 20.43 5.82
N THR A 132 -12.97 21.38 6.43
CA THR A 132 -11.59 21.13 6.87
C THR A 132 -11.53 19.91 7.79
N VAL A 133 -12.35 19.87 8.85
CA VAL A 133 -12.38 18.72 9.78
C VAL A 133 -12.67 17.39 9.07
N PRO A 134 -13.76 17.22 8.30
CA PRO A 134 -14.03 15.93 7.66
C PRO A 134 -13.01 15.54 6.58
N LYS A 135 -12.32 16.50 5.95
CA LYS A 135 -11.24 16.23 5.00
C LYS A 135 -9.99 15.65 5.67
N VAL A 136 -9.67 16.09 6.89
CA VAL A 136 -8.40 15.72 7.55
C VAL A 136 -8.47 14.44 8.37
N MET A 137 -9.67 13.93 8.67
CA MET A 137 -9.83 12.77 9.56
C MET A 137 -9.04 11.56 9.01
N PRO A 138 -8.36 10.78 9.87
CA PRO A 138 -7.71 9.54 9.45
C PRO A 138 -8.67 8.55 8.76
N SER A 139 -9.95 8.58 9.15
CA SER A 139 -11.02 7.75 8.58
C SER A 139 -11.71 8.36 7.35
N ALA A 140 -11.34 9.58 6.91
CA ALA A 140 -12.05 10.29 5.85
C ALA A 140 -12.12 9.47 4.55
N ALA A 141 -11.00 8.85 4.15
CA ALA A 141 -10.97 8.01 2.95
C ALA A 141 -11.95 6.84 3.03
N SER A 142 -12.02 6.13 4.17
CA SER A 142 -12.97 5.04 4.37
C SER A 142 -14.42 5.53 4.33
N GLY A 143 -14.71 6.67 4.95
CA GLY A 143 -16.04 7.28 4.92
C GLY A 143 -16.45 7.71 3.52
N GLN A 144 -15.54 8.30 2.76
CA GLN A 144 -15.79 8.73 1.38
C GLN A 144 -16.02 7.54 0.44
N VAL A 145 -15.25 6.46 0.57
CA VAL A 145 -15.48 5.21 -0.17
C VAL A 145 -16.85 4.61 0.18
N SER A 146 -17.19 4.54 1.47
CA SER A 146 -18.51 4.07 1.93
C SER A 146 -19.67 4.89 1.35
N MET A 147 -19.61 6.22 1.46
CA MET A 147 -20.66 7.11 0.91
C MET A 147 -20.77 7.01 -0.61
N ASN A 148 -19.65 6.81 -1.29
CA ASN A 148 -19.62 6.76 -2.74
C ASN A 148 -20.17 5.44 -3.30
N LEU A 149 -19.91 4.33 -2.60
CA LEU A 149 -20.30 2.98 -3.02
C LEU A 149 -21.57 2.47 -2.33
N GLY A 150 -22.13 3.23 -1.38
CA GLY A 150 -23.34 2.84 -0.65
C GLY A 150 -23.12 1.74 0.40
N LEU A 151 -21.95 1.68 1.03
CA LEU A 151 -21.56 0.61 1.96
C LEU A 151 -21.91 1.00 3.40
N ARG A 152 -22.72 0.19 4.10
CA ARG A 152 -23.25 0.51 5.44
C ARG A 152 -22.87 -0.52 6.53
N GLY A 153 -22.04 -1.49 6.20
CA GLY A 153 -21.43 -2.41 7.16
C GLY A 153 -20.33 -1.73 8.01
N PRO A 154 -19.31 -2.49 8.45
CA PRO A 154 -18.19 -1.91 9.19
C PRO A 154 -17.41 -0.90 8.36
N VAL A 155 -17.32 0.36 8.80
CA VAL A 155 -16.60 1.45 8.10
C VAL A 155 -15.68 2.17 9.08
N PHE A 156 -14.36 2.09 8.88
CA PHE A 156 -13.37 2.78 9.72
C PHE A 156 -12.00 2.93 9.05
N GLY A 157 -11.19 3.86 9.56
CA GLY A 157 -9.80 4.06 9.11
C GLY A 157 -8.79 3.34 10.00
N VAL A 158 -7.63 2.99 9.43
CA VAL A 158 -6.49 2.41 10.16
C VAL A 158 -5.25 3.26 9.92
N THR A 159 -4.46 3.51 10.97
CA THR A 159 -3.20 4.24 10.86
C THR A 159 -2.08 3.55 11.63
N SER A 160 -1.02 3.22 10.90
CA SER A 160 0.24 2.62 11.37
C SER A 160 1.37 2.99 10.40
N ALA A 161 1.39 4.27 10.01
CA ALA A 161 2.33 4.86 9.06
C ALA A 161 2.47 4.03 7.77
N CYS A 162 3.66 3.57 7.43
CA CYS A 162 3.96 2.85 6.19
C CYS A 162 3.28 1.46 6.10
N SER A 163 2.80 0.93 7.22
CA SER A 163 2.15 -0.38 7.32
C SER A 163 0.61 -0.28 7.37
N SER A 164 0.05 0.94 7.22
CA SER A 164 -1.38 1.22 7.35
C SER A 164 -2.26 0.37 6.44
N SER A 165 -1.92 0.20 5.16
CA SER A 165 -2.70 -0.63 4.23
C SER A 165 -2.71 -2.10 4.60
N ASN A 166 -1.56 -2.65 5.00
CA ASN A 166 -1.48 -4.06 5.41
C ASN A 166 -2.31 -4.30 6.68
N HIS A 167 -2.24 -3.39 7.66
CA HIS A 167 -3.11 -3.45 8.85
C HIS A 167 -4.60 -3.27 8.51
N ALA A 168 -4.94 -2.40 7.55
CA ALA A 168 -6.31 -2.21 7.09
C ALA A 168 -6.89 -3.47 6.43
N ILE A 169 -6.12 -4.10 5.53
CA ILE A 169 -6.50 -5.36 4.88
C ILE A 169 -6.64 -6.49 5.91
N ALA A 170 -5.70 -6.62 6.86
CA ALA A 170 -5.80 -7.59 7.95
C ALA A 170 -7.08 -7.37 8.79
N SER A 171 -7.37 -6.12 9.16
CA SER A 171 -8.57 -5.76 9.93
C SER A 171 -9.87 -6.07 9.18
N ALA A 172 -9.86 -5.91 7.86
CA ALA A 172 -10.99 -6.24 6.99
C ALA A 172 -11.20 -7.76 6.86
N VAL A 173 -10.11 -8.52 6.72
CA VAL A 173 -10.13 -9.99 6.79
C VAL A 173 -10.76 -10.45 8.10
N ASP A 174 -10.44 -9.80 9.22
CA ASP A 174 -11.03 -10.12 10.53
C ASP A 174 -12.53 -9.80 10.58
N GLN A 175 -13.01 -8.72 9.95
CA GLN A 175 -14.45 -8.45 9.89
C GLN A 175 -15.21 -9.57 9.16
N ILE A 176 -14.63 -10.10 8.08
CA ILE A 176 -15.22 -11.23 7.34
C ILE A 176 -15.15 -12.50 8.18
N ARG A 177 -13.97 -12.86 8.71
CA ARG A 177 -13.77 -14.07 9.53
C ARG A 177 -14.65 -14.11 10.79
N LEU A 178 -14.95 -12.96 11.38
CA LEU A 178 -15.85 -12.81 12.53
C LEU A 178 -17.34 -12.78 12.13
N GLY A 179 -17.65 -12.91 10.83
CA GLY A 179 -19.01 -12.90 10.31
C GLY A 179 -19.70 -11.53 10.38
N ARG A 180 -18.97 -10.43 10.55
CA ARG A 180 -19.51 -9.07 10.63
C ARG A 180 -19.80 -8.46 9.26
N ALA A 181 -19.12 -8.95 8.23
CA ALA A 181 -19.33 -8.57 6.83
C ALA A 181 -19.15 -9.78 5.92
N ASP A 182 -19.77 -9.75 4.74
CA ASP A 182 -19.52 -10.72 3.67
C ASP A 182 -18.57 -10.15 2.62
N VAL A 183 -18.55 -8.82 2.48
CA VAL A 183 -17.68 -8.06 1.56
C VAL A 183 -17.01 -6.91 2.30
N MET A 184 -15.72 -6.71 2.08
CA MET A 184 -14.99 -5.55 2.57
C MET A 184 -14.18 -4.92 1.43
N VAL A 185 -14.36 -3.62 1.20
CA VAL A 185 -13.43 -2.84 0.37
C VAL A 185 -12.28 -2.39 1.28
N ALA A 186 -11.07 -2.89 1.05
CA ALA A 186 -9.94 -2.62 1.91
C ALA A 186 -8.65 -2.32 1.14
N GLY A 187 -7.79 -1.47 1.72
CA GLY A 187 -6.57 -1.04 1.06
C GLY A 187 -5.93 0.13 1.77
N GLY A 188 -5.34 1.06 1.02
CA GLY A 188 -4.76 2.27 1.59
C GLY A 188 -4.52 3.37 0.57
N THR A 189 -4.31 4.58 1.09
CA THR A 189 -4.10 5.79 0.29
C THR A 189 -3.22 6.78 1.05
N ASP A 190 -2.44 7.58 0.33
CA ASP A 190 -1.81 8.79 0.83
C ASP A 190 -1.45 9.72 -0.34
N ALA A 191 -1.46 11.03 -0.07
CA ALA A 191 -1.02 12.06 -1.00
C ALA A 191 -0.02 13.00 -0.31
N PRO A 192 1.21 12.53 -0.01
CA PRO A 192 2.16 13.26 0.84
C PRO A 192 2.95 14.34 0.10
N LEU A 193 2.73 14.55 -1.19
CA LEU A 193 3.48 15.50 -2.03
C LEU A 193 3.00 16.95 -1.82
N VAL A 194 2.90 17.36 -0.56
CA VAL A 194 2.56 18.72 -0.11
C VAL A 194 3.74 19.30 0.67
N TRP A 195 3.88 20.63 0.64
CA TRP A 195 5.11 21.29 1.10
C TRP A 195 5.44 20.99 2.56
N GLY A 196 4.46 21.07 3.47
CA GLY A 196 4.68 20.82 4.89
C GLY A 196 5.21 19.40 5.18
N ILE A 197 4.65 18.40 4.49
CA ILE A 197 5.09 17.00 4.62
C ILE A 197 6.49 16.83 4.05
N LEU A 198 6.72 17.27 2.81
CA LEU A 198 8.03 17.16 2.16
C LEU A 198 9.13 17.83 2.99
N LYS A 199 8.83 18.99 3.61
CA LYS A 199 9.76 19.65 4.52
C LYS A 199 10.08 18.86 5.78
N GLY A 200 9.09 18.20 6.38
CA GLY A 200 9.32 17.29 7.50
C GLY A 200 10.24 16.13 7.13
N TRP A 201 10.02 15.52 5.97
CA TRP A 201 10.85 14.41 5.48
C TRP A 201 12.29 14.83 5.12
N GLU A 202 12.49 16.04 4.58
CA GLU A 202 13.84 16.59 4.37
C GLU A 202 14.63 16.72 5.67
N ALA A 203 13.96 17.09 6.77
CA ALA A 203 14.60 17.25 8.07
C ALA A 203 15.14 15.92 8.63
N LEU A 204 14.49 14.80 8.30
CA LEU A 204 14.93 13.45 8.66
C LEU A 204 16.17 12.98 7.89
N ARG A 205 16.50 13.62 6.75
CA ARG A 205 17.64 13.26 5.88
C ARG A 205 17.61 11.79 5.39
N VAL A 206 16.41 11.28 5.15
CA VAL A 206 16.17 9.90 4.66
C VAL A 206 15.72 9.85 3.20
N LEU A 207 15.58 11.01 2.54
CA LEU A 207 15.12 11.11 1.17
C LEU A 207 16.29 11.00 0.18
N ALA A 208 16.14 10.15 -0.83
CA ALA A 208 17.09 10.07 -1.94
C ALA A 208 16.97 11.30 -2.86
N PRO A 209 18.10 11.83 -3.39
CA PRO A 209 18.08 13.01 -4.25
C PRO A 209 17.62 12.74 -5.68
N ASP A 210 17.68 11.50 -6.17
CA ASP A 210 17.44 11.17 -7.58
C ASP A 210 16.42 10.03 -7.81
N THR A 211 16.49 8.93 -7.07
CA THR A 211 15.56 7.80 -7.21
C THR A 211 15.65 6.81 -6.04
N CYS A 212 14.71 5.87 -5.99
CA CYS A 212 14.69 4.76 -5.06
C CYS A 212 15.48 3.57 -5.63
N ARG A 213 16.51 3.11 -4.90
CA ARG A 213 17.40 1.99 -5.28
C ARG A 213 17.46 0.92 -4.18
N PRO A 214 16.37 0.20 -3.90
CA PRO A 214 16.33 -0.78 -2.82
C PRO A 214 17.46 -1.81 -2.95
N PHE A 215 18.12 -2.12 -1.83
CA PHE A 215 19.19 -3.11 -1.71
C PHE A 215 20.48 -2.83 -2.51
N SER A 216 20.54 -1.75 -3.30
CA SER A 216 21.76 -1.34 -4.02
C SER A 216 22.77 -0.71 -3.05
N ALA A 217 24.07 -1.00 -3.17
CA ALA A 217 25.10 -0.46 -2.28
C ALA A 217 25.16 1.08 -2.28
N ASP A 218 24.85 1.67 -3.43
CA ASP A 218 24.82 3.11 -3.67
C ASP A 218 23.49 3.79 -3.31
N ARG A 219 22.58 3.11 -2.59
CA ARG A 219 21.30 3.68 -2.14
C ARG A 219 21.50 4.86 -1.18
N GLN A 220 20.70 5.90 -1.36
CA GLN A 220 20.83 7.16 -0.62
C GLN A 220 19.60 7.52 0.22
N GLY A 221 18.58 6.66 0.24
CA GLY A 221 17.31 6.93 0.92
C GLY A 221 16.12 6.48 0.09
N LEU A 222 14.93 6.86 0.56
CA LEU A 222 13.67 6.59 -0.11
C LEU A 222 13.24 7.77 -0.98
N SER A 223 12.44 7.51 -2.02
CA SER A 223 11.68 8.54 -2.72
C SER A 223 10.23 8.51 -2.24
N LEU A 224 9.57 9.65 -2.11
CA LEU A 224 8.15 9.71 -1.76
C LEU A 224 7.27 9.58 -3.00
N GLY A 225 6.16 8.89 -2.85
CA GLY A 225 5.11 8.80 -3.86
C GLY A 225 3.74 9.11 -3.27
N GLU A 226 2.76 9.26 -4.14
CA GLU A 226 1.36 9.30 -3.78
C GLU A 226 0.57 8.22 -4.52
N GLY A 227 -0.54 7.81 -3.94
CA GLY A 227 -1.41 6.85 -4.58
C GLY A 227 -2.44 6.22 -3.66
N ALA A 228 -3.21 5.32 -4.23
CA ALA A 228 -4.12 4.44 -3.53
C ALA A 228 -4.14 3.05 -4.18
N GLY A 229 -4.32 2.02 -3.37
CA GLY A 229 -4.64 0.67 -3.81
C GLY A 229 -5.83 0.15 -3.01
N MET A 230 -6.71 -0.61 -3.66
CA MET A 230 -7.92 -1.18 -3.03
C MET A 230 -8.14 -2.61 -3.52
N ALA A 231 -8.62 -3.48 -2.64
CA ALA A 231 -9.16 -4.79 -2.94
C ALA A 231 -10.61 -4.90 -2.47
N VAL A 232 -11.39 -5.66 -3.21
CA VAL A 232 -12.67 -6.21 -2.76
C VAL A 232 -12.38 -7.58 -2.18
N LEU A 233 -12.52 -7.69 -0.87
CA LEU A 233 -12.38 -8.94 -0.11
C LEU A 233 -13.76 -9.54 0.11
N GLU A 234 -13.89 -10.84 -0.10
CA GLU A 234 -15.15 -11.58 0.12
C GLU A 234 -14.91 -12.85 0.92
N SER A 235 -15.92 -13.29 1.68
CA SER A 235 -15.92 -14.69 2.12
C SER A 235 -15.95 -15.60 0.89
N TYR A 236 -15.18 -16.69 0.93
CA TYR A 236 -15.09 -17.64 -0.19
C TYR A 236 -16.47 -18.18 -0.58
N GLU A 237 -17.30 -18.48 0.40
CA GLU A 237 -18.65 -18.99 0.21
C GLU A 237 -19.54 -17.96 -0.51
N HIS A 238 -19.45 -16.67 -0.15
CA HIS A 238 -20.18 -15.60 -0.82
C HIS A 238 -19.71 -15.42 -2.27
N ALA A 239 -18.40 -15.37 -2.49
CA ALA A 239 -17.81 -15.24 -3.82
C ALA A 239 -18.21 -16.42 -4.73
N MET A 240 -18.17 -17.64 -4.22
CA MET A 240 -18.57 -18.83 -4.96
C MET A 240 -20.08 -18.85 -5.26
N ALA A 241 -20.92 -18.48 -4.30
CA ALA A 241 -22.38 -18.48 -4.48
C ALA A 241 -22.84 -17.55 -5.62
N ARG A 242 -22.14 -16.43 -5.83
CA ARG A 242 -22.42 -15.50 -6.93
C ARG A 242 -21.60 -15.74 -8.20
N GLY A 243 -20.78 -16.80 -8.25
CA GLY A 243 -19.93 -17.12 -9.41
C GLY A 243 -18.84 -16.08 -9.69
N ALA A 244 -18.29 -15.47 -8.64
CA ALA A 244 -17.26 -14.44 -8.77
C ALA A 244 -15.98 -14.99 -9.41
N THR A 245 -15.29 -14.15 -10.20
CA THR A 245 -13.90 -14.42 -10.57
C THR A 245 -13.01 -14.14 -9.37
N ILE A 246 -12.28 -15.15 -8.90
CA ILE A 246 -11.36 -15.02 -7.78
C ILE A 246 -9.94 -14.78 -8.29
N LEU A 247 -9.31 -13.71 -7.83
CA LEU A 247 -7.96 -13.30 -8.24
C LEU A 247 -6.88 -14.00 -7.41
N ALA A 248 -7.09 -14.11 -6.10
CA ALA A 248 -6.23 -14.80 -5.14
C ALA A 248 -6.98 -14.98 -3.79
N GLU A 249 -6.44 -15.79 -2.88
CA GLU A 249 -6.86 -15.87 -1.49
C GLU A 249 -5.91 -15.07 -0.58
N ILE A 250 -6.44 -14.35 0.41
CA ILE A 250 -5.64 -13.84 1.54
C ILE A 250 -5.43 -15.00 2.52
N ALA A 251 -4.27 -15.65 2.41
CA ALA A 251 -3.96 -16.83 3.19
C ALA A 251 -3.74 -16.49 4.67
N GLY A 252 -3.02 -15.41 4.96
CA GLY A 252 -2.71 -15.03 6.33
C GLY A 252 -2.25 -13.59 6.50
N ALA A 253 -2.28 -13.13 7.75
CA ALA A 253 -1.75 -11.84 8.16
C ALA A 253 -0.89 -12.01 9.42
N GLY A 254 0.22 -11.29 9.50
CA GLY A 254 1.12 -11.30 10.65
C GLY A 254 1.47 -9.89 11.08
N LEU A 255 1.23 -9.59 12.35
CA LEU A 255 1.43 -8.28 12.95
C LEU A 255 2.44 -8.38 14.09
N SER A 256 3.29 -7.38 14.25
CA SER A 256 4.19 -7.27 15.39
C SER A 256 4.55 -5.81 15.67
N ALA A 257 5.24 -5.59 16.78
CA ALA A 257 5.85 -4.31 17.10
C ALA A 257 7.31 -4.48 17.52
N ASP A 258 8.16 -3.53 17.15
CA ASP A 258 9.56 -3.50 17.57
C ASP A 258 9.70 -3.10 19.04
N ALA A 259 8.83 -2.18 19.50
CA ALA A 259 8.83 -1.62 20.85
C ALA A 259 10.20 -1.11 21.33
N SER A 260 10.99 -0.51 20.42
CA SER A 260 12.35 -0.04 20.70
C SER A 260 12.54 1.46 20.42
N ASP A 261 12.39 1.89 19.17
CA ASP A 261 12.65 3.25 18.71
C ASP A 261 11.56 3.73 17.74
N ILE A 262 11.40 5.05 17.63
CA ILE A 262 10.38 5.68 16.79
C ILE A 262 10.74 5.68 15.29
N VAL A 263 12.02 5.63 14.92
CA VAL A 263 12.51 5.66 13.53
C VAL A 263 13.34 4.44 13.19
N ALA A 264 14.19 3.97 14.09
CA ALA A 264 15.09 2.86 13.82
C ALA A 264 14.37 1.49 13.93
N PRO A 265 14.35 0.67 12.86
CA PRO A 265 13.73 -0.64 12.93
C PRO A 265 14.59 -1.65 13.68
N THR A 266 13.98 -2.77 14.09
CA THR A 266 14.68 -3.95 14.63
C THR A 266 14.66 -5.12 13.65
N ILE A 267 15.46 -6.15 13.89
CA ILE A 267 15.37 -7.41 13.14
C ILE A 267 14.23 -8.28 13.70
N GLU A 268 14.03 -8.23 15.01
CA GLU A 268 13.09 -9.04 15.79
C GLU A 268 11.64 -8.81 15.37
N GLY A 269 11.21 -7.55 15.24
CA GLY A 269 9.83 -7.24 14.89
C GLY A 269 9.43 -7.73 13.49
N PRO A 270 10.14 -7.35 12.41
CA PRO A 270 9.91 -7.89 11.07
C PRO A 270 9.94 -9.42 11.02
N THR A 271 10.89 -10.04 11.74
CA THR A 271 10.97 -11.51 11.87
C THR A 271 9.68 -12.08 12.51
N ALA A 272 9.20 -11.48 13.59
CA ALA A 272 7.99 -11.91 14.28
C ALA A 272 6.73 -11.73 13.41
N ALA A 273 6.62 -10.62 12.68
CA ALA A 273 5.49 -10.37 11.78
C ALA A 273 5.46 -11.39 10.63
N MET A 274 6.59 -11.65 9.98
CA MET A 274 6.67 -12.68 8.94
C MET A 274 6.33 -14.08 9.48
N ARG A 275 6.88 -14.48 10.63
CA ARG A 275 6.55 -15.78 11.26
C ARG A 275 5.07 -15.89 11.63
N ALA A 276 4.48 -14.84 12.18
CA ALA A 276 3.06 -14.80 12.49
C ALA A 276 2.20 -14.93 11.23
N CYS A 277 2.61 -14.29 10.13
CA CYS A 277 1.92 -14.38 8.84
C CYS A 277 1.96 -15.80 8.27
N LEU A 278 3.13 -16.45 8.28
CA LEU A 278 3.28 -17.85 7.85
C LEU A 278 2.44 -18.79 8.72
N ALA A 279 2.45 -18.60 10.05
CA ALA A 279 1.63 -19.39 10.96
C ALA A 279 0.12 -19.18 10.71
N ASP A 280 -0.32 -17.94 10.50
CA ASP A 280 -1.72 -17.62 10.20
C ASP A 280 -2.17 -18.23 8.86
N ALA A 281 -1.26 -18.27 7.88
CA ALA A 281 -1.49 -18.89 6.56
C ALA A 281 -1.37 -20.43 6.55
N GLY A 282 -0.77 -21.02 7.58
CA GLY A 282 -0.43 -22.44 7.61
C GLY A 282 0.70 -22.82 6.63
N PHE A 283 1.62 -21.88 6.36
CA PHE A 283 2.75 -22.06 5.46
C PHE A 283 4.02 -22.43 6.22
N ASN A 284 4.83 -23.30 5.62
CA ASN A 284 6.25 -23.40 5.95
C ASN A 284 7.01 -22.30 5.19
N PRO A 285 8.22 -21.92 5.63
CA PRO A 285 9.04 -20.96 4.91
C PRO A 285 9.27 -21.35 3.43
N GLU A 286 9.45 -22.64 3.15
CA GLU A 286 9.69 -23.20 1.82
C GLU A 286 8.48 -23.10 0.88
N ASP A 287 7.28 -22.88 1.44
CA ASP A 287 6.06 -22.72 0.66
C ASP A 287 5.99 -21.35 -0.01
N VAL A 288 6.82 -20.37 0.37
CA VAL A 288 6.82 -19.00 -0.20
C VAL A 288 7.64 -18.94 -1.49
N ASP A 289 6.98 -18.65 -2.62
CA ASP A 289 7.65 -18.52 -3.92
C ASP A 289 8.18 -17.10 -4.19
N TYR A 290 7.45 -16.07 -3.71
CA TYR A 290 7.76 -14.65 -3.93
C TYR A 290 7.57 -13.80 -2.66
N LEU A 291 8.49 -12.87 -2.42
CA LEU A 291 8.41 -11.86 -1.35
C LEU A 291 8.53 -10.47 -1.96
N ASN A 292 7.45 -9.69 -1.89
CA ASN A 292 7.51 -8.25 -2.16
C ASN A 292 7.97 -7.55 -0.87
N ALA A 293 9.22 -7.10 -0.86
CA ALA A 293 9.85 -6.51 0.31
C ALA A 293 9.29 -5.12 0.62
N HIS A 294 9.48 -4.68 1.86
CA HIS A 294 9.29 -3.29 2.22
C HIS A 294 10.29 -2.40 1.48
N GLY A 295 11.57 -2.80 1.43
CA GLY A 295 12.62 -2.33 0.52
C GLY A 295 12.54 -0.85 0.17
N THR A 296 12.78 0.02 1.15
CA THR A 296 12.61 1.47 1.00
C THR A 296 13.77 2.17 0.30
N GLY A 297 14.92 1.51 0.12
CA GLY A 297 16.13 2.18 -0.36
C GLY A 297 16.89 2.93 0.73
N THR A 298 16.46 2.83 1.99
CA THR A 298 17.24 3.33 3.13
C THR A 298 18.26 2.28 3.58
N LYS A 299 19.42 2.72 4.06
CA LYS A 299 20.49 1.80 4.49
C LYS A 299 20.04 0.84 5.58
N ALA A 300 19.47 1.40 6.65
CA ALA A 300 19.01 0.65 7.81
C ALA A 300 17.92 -0.36 7.46
N ASN A 301 16.85 0.06 6.77
CA ASN A 301 15.75 -0.84 6.42
C ASN A 301 16.22 -2.03 5.59
N ASP A 302 16.94 -1.77 4.49
CA ASP A 302 17.23 -2.82 3.52
C ASP A 302 18.19 -3.88 4.10
N GLN A 303 19.12 -3.48 4.97
CA GLN A 303 19.99 -4.40 5.72
C GLN A 303 19.20 -5.21 6.76
N ILE A 304 18.35 -4.54 7.54
CA ILE A 304 17.56 -5.18 8.60
C ILE A 304 16.53 -6.15 8.00
N GLU A 305 15.86 -5.75 6.91
CA GLU A 305 14.91 -6.59 6.21
C GLU A 305 15.60 -7.80 5.58
N THR A 306 16.79 -7.63 4.98
CA THR A 306 17.60 -8.77 4.50
C THR A 306 17.90 -9.75 5.63
N ALA A 307 18.37 -9.26 6.78
CA ALA A 307 18.66 -10.10 7.94
C ALA A 307 17.40 -10.80 8.49
N ALA A 308 16.26 -10.10 8.55
CA ALA A 308 14.99 -10.67 8.99
C ALA A 308 14.49 -11.77 8.03
N ILE A 309 14.57 -11.56 6.72
CA ILE A 309 14.23 -12.57 5.71
C ILE A 309 15.08 -13.81 5.91
N LYS A 310 16.41 -13.66 6.03
CA LYS A 310 17.32 -14.80 6.29
C LYS A 310 16.98 -15.54 7.58
N ARG A 311 16.59 -14.82 8.64
CA ARG A 311 16.19 -15.41 9.94
C ARG A 311 14.87 -16.19 9.88
N VAL A 312 13.96 -15.84 8.97
CA VAL A 312 12.68 -16.53 8.79
C VAL A 312 12.81 -17.71 7.84
N PHE A 313 13.50 -17.50 6.72
CA PHE A 313 13.52 -18.44 5.60
C PHE A 313 14.77 -19.34 5.55
N GLY A 314 15.81 -19.07 6.34
CA GLY A 314 17.04 -19.86 6.34
C GLY A 314 17.63 -19.99 4.93
N ASP A 315 18.01 -21.20 4.53
CA ASP A 315 18.53 -21.49 3.19
C ASP A 315 17.51 -21.18 2.06
N HIS A 316 16.21 -21.19 2.37
CA HIS A 316 15.17 -20.86 1.39
C HIS A 316 15.16 -19.37 1.03
N ALA A 317 15.75 -18.50 1.86
CA ALA A 317 15.90 -17.07 1.54
C ALA A 317 16.64 -16.84 0.21
N TYR A 318 17.53 -17.76 -0.18
CA TYR A 318 18.30 -17.71 -1.42
C TYR A 318 17.62 -18.44 -2.59
N LYS A 319 16.44 -19.02 -2.38
CA LYS A 319 15.67 -19.78 -3.38
C LYS A 319 14.36 -19.10 -3.77
N LEU A 320 13.73 -18.39 -2.83
CA LEU A 320 12.57 -17.56 -3.11
C LEU A 320 12.99 -16.30 -3.88
N SER A 321 12.08 -15.75 -4.68
CA SER A 321 12.34 -14.48 -5.36
C SER A 321 11.99 -13.31 -4.45
N VAL A 322 12.88 -12.33 -4.32
CA VAL A 322 12.60 -11.07 -3.62
C VAL A 322 12.53 -9.94 -4.65
N SER A 323 11.68 -8.95 -4.45
CA SER A 323 11.79 -7.66 -5.13
C SER A 323 11.25 -6.52 -4.26
N SER A 324 11.64 -5.28 -4.56
CA SER A 324 10.93 -4.09 -4.07
C SER A 324 10.39 -3.28 -5.22
N THR A 325 9.05 -3.27 -5.34
CA THR A 325 8.35 -2.45 -6.34
C THR A 325 8.39 -0.95 -6.03
N LYS A 326 8.79 -0.54 -4.82
CA LYS A 326 9.03 0.88 -4.47
C LYS A 326 10.14 1.51 -5.32
N SER A 327 11.00 0.70 -5.92
CA SER A 327 11.94 1.16 -6.97
C SER A 327 11.23 1.84 -8.16
N MET A 328 9.95 1.51 -8.39
CA MET A 328 9.17 1.99 -9.53
C MET A 328 8.10 3.00 -9.13
N HIS A 329 7.33 2.71 -8.07
CA HIS A 329 6.24 3.59 -7.60
C HIS A 329 6.62 4.50 -6.42
N ALA A 330 7.89 4.49 -5.99
CA ALA A 330 8.37 5.15 -4.78
C ALA A 330 7.71 4.63 -3.51
N HIS A 331 7.86 5.34 -2.40
CA HIS A 331 7.21 5.02 -1.15
C HIS A 331 5.93 5.85 -0.98
N CYS A 332 4.78 5.25 -1.29
CA CYS A 332 3.46 5.87 -1.16
C CYS A 332 2.88 5.79 0.28
N LEU A 333 3.76 5.77 1.29
CA LEU A 333 3.40 5.70 2.71
C LEU A 333 2.31 4.65 2.99
N GLY A 334 1.15 5.05 3.52
CA GLY A 334 0.04 4.19 3.86
C GLY A 334 -0.59 3.45 2.68
N ALA A 335 -0.39 3.90 1.43
CA ALA A 335 -0.85 3.22 0.22
C ALA A 335 0.09 2.08 -0.25
N SER A 336 1.34 2.06 0.22
CA SER A 336 2.39 1.21 -0.35
C SER A 336 2.01 -0.28 -0.35
N GLY A 337 1.58 -0.81 0.80
CA GLY A 337 1.20 -2.22 0.92
C GLY A 337 0.03 -2.63 0.02
N ALA A 338 -0.92 -1.72 -0.21
CA ALA A 338 -2.05 -1.97 -1.11
C ALA A 338 -1.66 -1.93 -2.60
N LEU A 339 -0.69 -1.09 -3.00
CA LEU A 339 -0.12 -1.13 -4.34
C LEU A 339 0.75 -2.39 -4.54
N GLU A 340 1.46 -2.80 -3.50
CA GLU A 340 2.32 -4.00 -3.47
C GLU A 340 1.52 -5.31 -3.49
N MET A 341 0.30 -5.29 -2.98
CA MET A 341 -0.67 -6.37 -3.16
C MET A 341 -0.96 -6.63 -4.65
N ILE A 342 -1.07 -5.59 -5.48
CA ILE A 342 -1.27 -5.75 -6.93
C ILE A 342 -0.12 -6.57 -7.51
N ALA A 343 1.13 -6.25 -7.14
CA ALA A 343 2.31 -7.00 -7.57
C ALA A 343 2.26 -8.47 -7.11
N CYS A 344 1.88 -8.74 -5.86
CA CYS A 344 1.80 -10.10 -5.34
C CYS A 344 0.71 -10.94 -6.04
N VAL A 345 -0.48 -10.38 -6.18
CA VAL A 345 -1.62 -11.06 -6.82
C VAL A 345 -1.33 -11.29 -8.31
N MET A 346 -0.79 -10.30 -9.00
CA MET A 346 -0.47 -10.45 -10.42
C MET A 346 0.72 -11.39 -10.65
N ALA A 347 1.70 -11.44 -9.75
CA ALA A 347 2.76 -12.44 -9.81
C ALA A 347 2.20 -13.88 -9.73
N ILE A 348 1.23 -14.12 -8.85
CA ILE A 348 0.52 -15.40 -8.76
C ILE A 348 -0.24 -15.73 -10.06
N ARG A 349 -0.93 -14.72 -10.63
CA ARG A 349 -1.79 -14.94 -11.80
C ARG A 349 -1.03 -15.09 -13.11
N GLU A 350 0.06 -14.36 -13.29
CA GLU A 350 0.83 -14.34 -14.55
C GLU A 350 2.11 -15.18 -14.48
N GLY A 351 2.54 -15.61 -13.29
CA GLY A 351 3.81 -16.32 -13.13
C GLY A 351 5.02 -15.44 -13.45
N ILE A 352 4.96 -14.16 -13.07
CA ILE A 352 6.02 -13.18 -13.31
C ILE A 352 6.33 -12.44 -12.01
N VAL A 353 7.59 -12.45 -11.60
CA VAL A 353 8.09 -11.65 -10.48
C VAL A 353 8.53 -10.27 -11.03
N PRO A 354 7.95 -9.16 -10.55
CA PRO A 354 8.41 -7.83 -10.96
C PRO A 354 9.83 -7.57 -10.45
N PRO A 355 10.62 -6.72 -11.14
CA PRO A 355 11.98 -6.45 -10.73
C PRO A 355 12.07 -5.43 -9.62
N THR A 356 13.23 -5.44 -8.93
CA THR A 356 13.73 -4.25 -8.26
C THR A 356 14.46 -3.38 -9.29
N ALA A 357 13.80 -2.35 -9.78
CA ALA A 357 14.40 -1.39 -10.72
C ALA A 357 15.50 -0.54 -10.05
N ASN A 358 16.28 0.15 -10.88
CA ASN A 358 17.36 1.07 -10.46
C ASN A 358 18.49 0.43 -9.64
N PHE A 359 18.60 -0.89 -9.61
CA PHE A 359 19.69 -1.59 -8.93
C PHE A 359 20.98 -1.42 -9.74
N ARG A 360 22.06 -0.92 -9.10
CA ARG A 360 23.31 -0.58 -9.79
C ARG A 360 24.52 -1.34 -9.27
N GLU A 361 24.59 -1.53 -7.95
CA GLU A 361 25.77 -2.11 -7.31
C GLU A 361 25.33 -3.09 -6.20
N ALA A 362 25.97 -4.25 -6.15
CA ALA A 362 25.70 -5.25 -5.12
C ALA A 362 26.20 -4.79 -3.75
N ASP A 363 25.34 -4.91 -2.74
CA ASP A 363 25.69 -4.64 -1.35
C ASP A 363 25.99 -5.97 -0.63
N PRO A 364 27.19 -6.18 -0.07
CA PRO A 364 27.52 -7.38 0.71
C PRO A 364 26.59 -7.62 1.91
N ASP A 365 25.97 -6.58 2.47
CA ASP A 365 25.02 -6.70 3.58
C ASP A 365 23.59 -7.02 3.10
N CYS A 366 23.33 -6.96 1.80
CA CYS A 366 22.03 -7.25 1.18
C CYS A 366 22.19 -8.32 0.08
N ASP A 367 22.55 -9.54 0.47
CA ASP A 367 23.00 -10.63 -0.42
C ASP A 367 21.86 -11.51 -1.00
N LEU A 368 20.61 -11.04 -0.95
CA LEU A 368 19.46 -11.76 -1.48
C LEU A 368 19.30 -11.57 -2.99
N ASP A 369 18.64 -12.51 -3.66
CA ASP A 369 18.21 -12.35 -5.04
C ASP A 369 16.99 -11.42 -5.13
N ILE A 370 17.28 -10.13 -5.28
CA ILE A 370 16.31 -9.03 -5.33
C ILE A 370 15.66 -8.83 -6.71
N THR A 371 15.82 -9.79 -7.63
CA THR A 371 15.29 -9.71 -9.00
C THR A 371 15.71 -8.39 -9.68
N PRO A 372 17.02 -8.13 -9.86
CA PRO A 372 17.51 -6.82 -10.27
C PRO A 372 17.10 -6.46 -11.70
N ASN A 373 16.48 -5.28 -11.85
CA ASN A 373 16.19 -4.54 -13.08
C ASN A 373 15.26 -5.19 -14.13
N VAL A 374 15.23 -6.52 -14.25
CA VAL A 374 14.46 -7.25 -15.26
C VAL A 374 13.53 -8.24 -14.57
N ALA A 375 12.24 -8.19 -14.93
CA ALA A 375 11.25 -9.13 -14.42
C ALA A 375 11.65 -10.58 -14.73
N ARG A 376 11.22 -11.52 -13.89
CA ARG A 376 11.55 -12.93 -14.03
C ARG A 376 10.30 -13.78 -14.14
N GLU A 377 10.23 -14.60 -15.19
CA GLU A 377 9.24 -15.66 -15.28
C GLU A 377 9.52 -16.72 -14.21
N ARG A 378 8.52 -16.99 -13.38
CA ARG A 378 8.57 -17.99 -12.32
C ARG A 378 7.15 -18.39 -11.96
N LYS A 379 6.88 -19.68 -11.83
CA LYS A 379 5.62 -20.13 -11.24
C LYS A 379 5.53 -19.67 -9.78
N VAL A 380 4.61 -18.74 -9.50
CA VAL A 380 4.33 -18.23 -8.15
C VAL A 380 2.99 -18.78 -7.70
N ARG A 381 2.97 -19.61 -6.66
CA ARG A 381 1.72 -20.12 -6.04
C ARG A 381 1.36 -19.32 -4.81
N THR A 382 2.37 -18.79 -4.14
CA THR A 382 2.25 -18.04 -2.89
C THR A 382 3.16 -16.82 -2.94
N ALA A 383 2.69 -15.73 -2.35
CA ALA A 383 3.47 -14.51 -2.21
C ALA A 383 3.24 -13.90 -0.82
N ILE A 384 4.23 -13.19 -0.30
CA ILE A 384 4.04 -12.33 0.87
C ILE A 384 4.43 -10.88 0.56
N SER A 385 3.79 -9.93 1.24
CA SER A 385 4.06 -8.50 1.15
C SER A 385 4.41 -7.91 2.51
N ASN A 386 5.58 -7.28 2.63
CA ASN A 386 6.09 -6.71 3.87
C ASN A 386 5.79 -5.21 4.00
N GLY A 387 5.28 -4.79 5.15
CA GLY A 387 5.14 -3.39 5.54
C GLY A 387 5.73 -3.13 6.92
N PHE A 388 6.88 -2.46 6.98
CA PHE A 388 7.62 -2.17 8.22
C PHE A 388 7.73 -0.66 8.41
N ALA A 389 7.00 -0.11 9.36
CA ALA A 389 6.83 1.32 9.48
C ALA A 389 7.59 1.93 10.66
N PHE A 390 7.82 3.24 10.57
CA PHE A 390 8.15 4.05 11.74
C PHE A 390 7.17 3.80 12.90
N GLY A 391 7.67 3.98 14.12
CA GLY A 391 7.04 3.50 15.35
C GLY A 391 7.20 1.99 15.55
N GLY A 392 7.96 1.32 14.68
CA GLY A 392 8.19 -0.12 14.76
C GLY A 392 6.92 -0.93 14.58
N THR A 393 5.98 -0.47 13.74
CA THR A 393 4.71 -1.15 13.49
C THR A 393 4.82 -1.99 12.23
N ASN A 394 4.70 -3.31 12.37
CA ASN A 394 5.00 -4.26 11.30
C ASN A 394 3.74 -5.03 10.91
N ALA A 395 3.47 -5.13 9.61
CA ALA A 395 2.39 -5.94 9.08
C ALA A 395 2.78 -6.64 7.77
N VAL A 396 2.56 -7.95 7.74
CA VAL A 396 2.84 -8.83 6.60
C VAL A 396 1.55 -9.51 6.16
N LEU A 397 1.31 -9.53 4.85
CA LEU A 397 0.17 -10.24 4.24
C LEU A 397 0.68 -11.40 3.39
N ALA A 398 -0.02 -12.54 3.44
CA ALA A 398 0.21 -13.69 2.59
C ALA A 398 -0.94 -13.89 1.60
N PHE A 399 -0.58 -14.18 0.35
CA PHE A 399 -1.47 -14.42 -0.77
C PHE A 399 -1.20 -15.81 -1.35
N LYS A 400 -2.24 -16.48 -1.86
CA LYS A 400 -2.07 -17.73 -2.62
C LYS A 400 -3.04 -17.86 -3.78
N ALA A 401 -2.66 -18.68 -4.75
CA ALA A 401 -3.57 -19.17 -5.79
C ALA A 401 -4.75 -19.93 -5.16
N VAL A 402 -5.92 -19.86 -5.80
CA VAL A 402 -7.19 -20.46 -5.34
C VAL A 402 -7.45 -21.81 -5.97
#